data_AF-A0A4R2GR61-F1
#
_entry.id   AF-A0A4R2GR61-F1
#
_cell.length_a   1.000
_cell.length_b   1.000
_cell.length_c   1.000
_cell.angle_alpha   90.00
_cell.angle_beta   90.00
_cell.angle_gamma   90.00
#
_symmetry.space_group_name_H-M   'P 1'
#
loop_
_entity.id
_entity.type
_entity.pdbx_description
1 polymer ?
#
loop_
_entity_poly.entity_id
_entity_poly.type
_entity_poly.pdbx_seq_one_letter_code
_entity_poly.pdbx_strand_id
1 'polypeptide(L)'
;MIESNEPGSEPAALALAGRAANAATEDLADRLGAELARLRQEHRDLDAAIVALSEAGSVDLLQLQRLKKRKLLLKDRIRRLQDELTPDIIA
;
A
#
# COMPACT_ATOMS: atom_id res chain seq x y z
N MET A 1 39.32 17.35 -48.29
CA MET A 1 38.27 16.37 -48.62
C MET A 1 37.50 16.12 -47.33
N ILE A 2 36.20 16.36 -47.39
CA ILE A 2 35.25 16.16 -46.29
C ILE A 2 34.78 14.71 -46.42
N GLU A 3 34.96 13.91 -45.38
CA GLU A 3 34.19 12.67 -45.23
C GLU A 3 33.59 12.66 -43.82
N SER A 4 32.59 13.51 -43.68
CA SER A 4 31.55 13.40 -42.67
C SER A 4 30.72 12.16 -43.02
N ASN A 5 30.62 11.17 -42.13
CA ASN A 5 29.36 10.45 -41.87
C ASN A 5 29.51 9.42 -40.73
N GLU A 6 29.42 9.86 -39.49
CA GLU A 6 28.87 9.04 -38.40
C GLU A 6 27.75 9.91 -37.82
N PRO A 7 26.46 9.60 -38.03
CA PRO A 7 25.75 8.85 -36.99
C PRO A 7 24.49 8.09 -37.49
N GLY A 8 24.31 6.83 -37.09
CA GLY A 8 23.15 6.07 -37.57
C GLY A 8 22.78 4.83 -36.77
N SER A 9 22.69 4.92 -35.45
CA SER A 9 21.83 4.03 -34.64
C SER A 9 21.83 4.43 -33.16
N GLU A 10 21.22 5.57 -32.84
CA GLU A 10 20.72 5.78 -31.48
C GLU A 10 19.30 5.18 -31.36
N PRO A 11 19.09 4.07 -30.62
CA PRO A 11 17.77 3.73 -30.10
C PRO A 11 17.53 4.40 -28.74
N ALA A 12 18.05 5.61 -28.50
CA ALA A 12 17.97 6.28 -27.19
C ALA A 12 16.65 7.03 -26.94
N ALA A 13 15.91 7.41 -28.00
CA ALA A 13 14.71 8.23 -27.87
C ALA A 13 13.47 7.48 -27.32
N LEU A 14 13.42 6.15 -27.43
CA LEU A 14 12.24 5.37 -27.02
C LEU A 14 12.14 5.16 -25.49
N ALA A 15 13.24 5.35 -24.75
CA ALA A 15 13.30 5.02 -23.32
C ALA A 15 12.76 6.11 -22.37
N LEU A 16 12.57 7.36 -22.84
CA LEU A 16 12.10 8.46 -22.00
C LEU A 16 10.60 8.41 -21.72
N ALA A 17 9.78 7.98 -22.70
CA ALA A 17 8.33 7.89 -22.54
C ALA A 17 7.89 6.81 -21.53
N GLY A 18 8.60 5.68 -21.47
CA GLY A 18 8.32 4.61 -20.51
C GLY A 18 8.70 4.95 -19.07
N ARG A 19 9.68 5.84 -18.87
CA ARG A 19 10.20 6.18 -17.54
C ARG A 19 9.23 7.06 -16.74
N ALA A 20 8.51 7.96 -17.39
CA ALA A 20 7.52 8.81 -16.74
C ALA A 20 6.26 8.04 -16.31
N ALA A 21 5.83 7.06 -17.10
CA ALA A 21 4.72 6.18 -16.73
C ALA A 21 5.08 5.29 -15.53
N ASN A 22 6.31 4.74 -15.50
CA ASN A 22 6.79 3.91 -14.39
C ASN A 22 6.96 4.70 -13.08
N ALA A 23 7.45 5.94 -13.13
CA ALA A 23 7.60 6.76 -11.91
C ALA A 23 6.25 7.08 -11.25
N ALA A 24 5.20 7.34 -12.06
CA ALA A 24 3.86 7.60 -11.53
C ALA A 24 3.21 6.35 -10.91
N THR A 25 3.52 5.16 -11.42
CA THR A 25 3.06 3.89 -10.83
C THR A 25 3.81 3.55 -9.55
N GLU A 26 5.12 3.80 -9.49
CA GLU A 26 5.94 3.62 -8.29
C GLU A 26 5.47 4.54 -7.15
N ASP A 27 5.22 5.83 -7.44
CA ASP A 27 4.66 6.78 -6.47
C ASP A 27 3.29 6.36 -5.91
N LEU A 28 2.44 5.75 -6.74
CA LEU A 28 1.14 5.25 -6.32
C LEU A 28 1.28 4.01 -5.43
N ALA A 29 2.13 3.05 -5.82
CA ALA A 29 2.41 1.85 -5.04
C ALA A 29 2.99 2.20 -3.66
N ASP A 30 3.91 3.15 -3.58
CA ASP A 30 4.50 3.62 -2.33
C ASP A 30 3.45 4.27 -1.42
N ARG A 31 2.55 5.08 -1.97
CA ARG A 31 1.44 5.69 -1.20
C ARG A 31 0.47 4.64 -0.65
N LEU A 32 0.09 3.66 -1.49
CA LEU A 32 -0.78 2.56 -1.06
C LEU A 32 -0.09 1.70 0.00
N GLY A 33 1.22 1.45 -0.14
CA GLY A 33 2.02 0.72 0.85
C GLY A 33 2.11 1.45 2.19
N ALA A 34 2.30 2.77 2.18
CA ALA A 34 2.31 3.59 3.39
C ALA A 34 0.94 3.58 4.10
N GLU A 35 -0.16 3.72 3.35
CA GLU A 35 -1.51 3.63 3.91
C GLU A 35 -1.81 2.24 4.47
N LEU A 36 -1.38 1.17 3.78
CA LEU A 36 -1.50 -0.20 4.26
C LEU A 36 -0.74 -0.40 5.57
N ALA A 37 0.48 0.12 5.68
CA ALA A 37 1.28 0.06 6.91
C ALA A 37 0.59 0.80 8.07
N ARG A 38 0.02 1.97 7.80
CA ARG A 38 -0.76 2.76 8.76
C ARG A 38 -1.98 2.01 9.26
N LEU A 39 -2.79 1.44 8.36
CA LEU A 39 -3.99 0.68 8.73
C LEU A 39 -3.63 -0.58 9.52
N ARG A 40 -2.53 -1.26 9.18
CA ARG A 40 -2.02 -2.41 9.94
C ARG A 40 -1.56 -2.02 11.34
N GLN A 41 -0.97 -0.83 11.51
CA GLN A 41 -0.62 -0.31 12.83
C GLN A 41 -1.90 -0.04 13.65
N GLU A 42 -2.86 0.69 13.09
CA GLU A 42 -4.13 0.98 13.78
C GLU A 42 -4.90 -0.29 14.16
N HIS A 43 -4.89 -1.31 13.30
CA HIS A 43 -5.47 -2.62 13.60
C HIS A 43 -4.77 -3.31 14.79
N ARG A 44 -3.43 -3.24 14.88
CA ARG A 44 -2.68 -3.78 16.02
C ARG A 44 -2.98 -3.02 17.31
N ASP A 45 -3.08 -1.70 17.23
CA ASP A 45 -3.41 -0.85 18.39
C ASP A 45 -4.83 -1.15 18.92
N LEU A 46 -5.80 -1.34 18.02
CA LEU A 46 -7.15 -1.78 18.39
C LEU A 46 -7.14 -3.17 19.05
N ASP A 47 -6.27 -4.07 18.61
CA ASP A 47 -6.17 -5.40 19.22
C ASP A 47 -5.63 -5.33 20.64
N ALA A 48 -4.56 -4.55 20.85
CA ALA A 48 -4.01 -4.30 22.17
C ALA A 48 -5.06 -3.66 23.11
N ALA A 49 -5.85 -2.71 22.60
CA ALA A 49 -6.94 -2.10 23.36
C ALA A 49 -8.05 -3.10 23.73
N ILE A 50 -8.39 -4.02 22.83
CA ILE A 50 -9.36 -5.09 23.10
C ILE A 50 -8.86 -6.04 24.19
N VAL A 51 -7.58 -6.44 24.14
CA VAL A 51 -6.95 -7.30 25.15
C VAL A 51 -6.94 -6.59 26.50
N ALA A 52 -6.45 -5.35 26.58
CA ALA A 52 -6.42 -4.58 27.81
C ALA A 52 -7.80 -4.38 28.43
N LEU A 53 -8.83 -4.09 27.62
CA LEU A 53 -10.20 -3.96 28.09
C LEU A 53 -10.77 -5.30 28.59
N SER A 54 -10.37 -6.41 27.97
CA SER A 54 -10.78 -7.75 28.42
C SER A 54 -10.10 -8.17 29.72
N GLU A 55 -8.85 -7.75 29.95
CA GLU A 55 -8.07 -8.06 31.14
C GLU A 55 -8.43 -7.19 32.35
N ALA A 56 -8.98 -5.99 32.12
CA ALA A 56 -9.39 -5.05 33.17
C ALA A 56 -10.54 -5.55 34.10
N GLY A 57 -11.10 -6.74 33.85
CA GLY A 57 -12.06 -7.42 34.72
C GLY A 57 -13.50 -6.88 34.65
N SER A 58 -13.68 -5.58 34.37
CA SER A 58 -14.97 -4.97 34.04
C SER A 58 -15.16 -4.93 32.52
N VAL A 59 -15.68 -6.02 31.96
CA VAL A 59 -15.93 -6.10 30.51
C VAL A 59 -17.11 -5.19 30.15
N ASP A 60 -16.82 -3.99 29.67
CA ASP A 60 -17.81 -3.16 28.98
C ASP A 60 -18.12 -3.80 27.61
N LEU A 61 -19.16 -4.63 27.58
CA LEU A 61 -19.60 -5.37 26.40
C LEU A 61 -19.90 -4.44 25.21
N LEU A 62 -20.41 -3.23 25.45
CA LEU A 62 -20.74 -2.28 24.39
C LEU A 62 -19.46 -1.68 23.80
N GLN A 63 -18.50 -1.30 24.64
CA GLN A 63 -17.18 -0.85 24.16
C GLN A 63 -16.45 -1.95 23.41
N LEU A 64 -16.45 -3.18 23.95
CA LEU A 64 -15.82 -4.33 23.30
C LEU A 64 -16.43 -4.61 21.92
N GLN A 65 -17.76 -4.56 21.80
CA GLN A 65 -18.46 -4.70 20.53
C GLN A 65 -18.09 -3.60 19.54
N ARG A 66 -18.00 -2.34 19.98
CA ARG A 66 -17.57 -1.21 19.13
C ARG A 66 -16.13 -1.39 18.64
N LEU A 67 -15.21 -1.78 19.51
CA LEU A 67 -13.81 -2.02 19.16
C LEU A 67 -13.67 -3.19 18.17
N LYS A 68 -14.36 -4.32 18.43
CA LYS A 68 -14.39 -5.47 17.50
C LYS A 68 -14.95 -5.10 16.14
N LYS A 69 -16.01 -4.29 16.08
CA LYS A 69 -16.57 -3.80 14.81
C LYS A 69 -15.58 -2.93 14.05
N ARG A 70 -14.90 -2.00 14.75
CA ARG A 70 -13.83 -1.17 14.14
C ARG A 70 -12.67 -2.03 13.63
N LYS A 71 -12.22 -3.02 14.42
CA LYS A 71 -11.17 -3.96 14.03
C LYS A 71 -11.55 -4.73 12.77
N LEU A 72 -12.78 -5.20 12.66
CA LEU A 72 -13.29 -5.88 11.46
C LEU A 72 -13.26 -4.97 10.23
N LEU A 73 -13.75 -3.73 10.35
CA LEU A 73 -13.72 -2.76 9.24
C LEU A 73 -12.30 -2.43 8.78
N LEU A 74 -11.35 -2.28 9.70
CA LEU A 74 -9.94 -2.08 9.36
C LEU A 74 -9.37 -3.30 8.64
N LYS A 75 -9.66 -4.52 9.12
CA LYS A 75 -9.23 -5.75 8.47
C LYS A 75 -9.76 -5.85 7.03
N ASP A 76 -11.03 -5.54 6.82
CA ASP A 76 -11.63 -5.56 5.48
C ASP A 76 -10.99 -4.50 4.57
N ARG A 77 -10.68 -3.31 5.10
CA ARG A 77 -10.01 -2.25 4.33
C ARG A 77 -8.55 -2.58 4.01
N ILE A 78 -7.82 -3.17 4.96
CA ILE A 78 -6.46 -3.71 4.75
C ILE A 78 -6.52 -4.73 3.61
N ARG A 79 -7.48 -5.66 3.65
CA ARG A 79 -7.60 -6.70 2.62
C ARG A 79 -7.86 -6.09 1.24
N ARG A 80 -8.77 -5.12 1.12
CA ARG A 80 -9.02 -4.42 -0.15
C ARG A 80 -7.77 -3.71 -0.68
N LEU A 81 -7.07 -2.97 0.17
CA LEU A 81 -5.83 -2.29 -0.23
C LEU A 81 -4.72 -3.27 -0.59
N GLN A 82 -4.64 -4.42 0.11
CA GLN A 82 -3.75 -5.50 -0.30
C GLN A 82 -4.16 -6.02 -1.67
N ASP A 83 -5.43 -6.34 -1.88
CA ASP A 83 -5.94 -6.86 -3.16
C ASP A 83 -5.71 -5.86 -4.32
N GLU A 84 -5.70 -4.55 -4.05
CA GLU A 84 -5.35 -3.48 -5.00
C GLU A 84 -3.83 -3.35 -5.27
N LEU A 85 -2.99 -3.69 -4.28
CA LEU A 85 -1.52 -3.76 -4.42
C LEU A 85 -1.01 -5.10 -4.97
N THR A 86 -1.80 -6.18 -4.82
CA THR A 86 -1.43 -7.53 -5.26
C THR A 86 -1.59 -7.80 -6.79
N PRO A 87 -2.34 -7.04 -7.62
CA PRO A 87 -2.49 -7.39 -9.02
C PRO A 87 -1.18 -7.25 -9.81
N ASP A 88 -0.17 -6.52 -9.29
CA ASP A 88 1.18 -6.40 -9.87
C ASP A 88 2.17 -7.49 -9.43
N ILE A 89 1.84 -8.32 -8.44
CA ILE A 89 2.80 -9.30 -7.85
C ILE A 89 2.52 -10.74 -8.34
N ILE A 90 1.40 -10.97 -9.02
CA ILE A 90 1.00 -12.28 -9.60
C ILE A 90 0.61 -12.11 -11.08
N ALA A 91 1.45 -11.43 -11.86
CA ALA A 91 1.36 -11.32 -13.32
C ALA A 91 2.67 -11.80 -13.98
#